data_AF-A0A7K3G5S2-F1
#
_entry.id   AF-A0A7K3G5S2-F1
#
_cell.length_a   1.000
_cell.length_b   1.000
_cell.length_c   1.000
_cell.angle_alpha   90.00
_cell.angle_beta   90.00
_cell.angle_gamma   90.00
#
_symmetry.space_group_name_H-M   'P 1'
#
loop_
_entity.id
_entity.type
_entity.pdbx_description
1 polymer ?
#
loop_
_entity_poly.entity_id
_entity_poly.type
_entity_poly.pdbx_seq_one_letter_code
_entity_poly.pdbx_strand_id
1 'polypeptide(L)'
;MRRTALPVIAALSMALLLPQSAVGTTPAGPQAAGTGTAGTGIVDPPAATGEFEEVGPGMYSTGSQTFEIAENDVSAGSVGRRHTVAARAGDVAKPESAPVNRPDMGVFGPGWEAEFLGGELNQKLEQQGDAIVVTDLGVGESTRYLLKSSLDAPDGGWVKKYETAAGDRITDTARWDAATGTLVSTVVETLNVDLTVADEGQPAGASEAGDEPVSAADLKPTRTWKQVAPGTNAWRVTGSGNAAYGVSTVTYDSKGRVSTITEPAVGEALKETVAISYAASTTASGTKLGDYTGRAKEVKVTTGTTTQTLARYAYDSSGLLRSVTNPVESSAAVSSYVYDSTGRVSDIVSPDNGDWDLAYPTTSASPDVLPAGPARPSSDAPIEGASGITDANATAPPATDIGPGEISDPEAYPRKCSWARHWLYYWKTGCAAWAAHYGWHKPYFKWTKTGYRVVGINNDGCSTPGPNVSRPGGWNFRPACDMHDYGYGLIGNTYKGYAYYLDRRKKVAVDDVFYTTLRDKVCAGYFWKKPCRATAWTYRQGVRKGNPKNGANKT
;
A
#
# COMPACT_ATOMS: atom_id res chain seq x y z
N MET A 1 -50.69 -54.30 -0.16
CA MET A 1 -49.61 -55.01 0.58
C MET A 1 -48.34 -54.97 -0.25
N ARG A 2 -47.19 -54.70 0.42
CA ARG A 2 -45.79 -54.81 -0.02
C ARG A 2 -45.33 -53.84 -1.13
N ARG A 3 -44.11 -53.29 -1.14
CA ARG A 3 -43.03 -52.91 -0.20
C ARG A 3 -41.84 -52.51 -1.10
N THR A 4 -41.07 -51.49 -0.70
CA THR A 4 -39.59 -51.31 -0.95
C THR A 4 -39.08 -51.10 -2.39
N ALA A 5 -37.97 -50.40 -2.69
CA ALA A 5 -37.00 -49.56 -1.96
C ALA A 5 -36.12 -48.78 -2.98
N LEU A 6 -35.48 -47.70 -2.52
CA LEU A 6 -34.46 -46.87 -3.20
C LEU A 6 -33.11 -47.59 -3.38
N PRO A 7 -32.24 -47.15 -4.32
CA PRO A 7 -30.80 -47.39 -4.25
C PRO A 7 -30.00 -46.15 -3.83
N VAL A 8 -29.03 -46.39 -2.95
CA VAL A 8 -27.89 -45.54 -2.57
C VAL A 8 -26.70 -45.94 -3.45
N ILE A 9 -25.90 -44.99 -3.94
CA ILE A 9 -24.55 -45.27 -4.47
C ILE A 9 -23.55 -44.28 -3.88
N ALA A 10 -22.39 -44.84 -3.54
CA ALA A 10 -21.40 -44.40 -2.57
C ALA A 10 -20.30 -43.49 -3.14
N ALA A 11 -19.65 -42.80 -2.21
CA ALA A 11 -18.42 -42.04 -2.39
C ALA A 11 -17.20 -42.95 -2.65
N LEU A 12 -16.32 -42.53 -3.56
CA LEU A 12 -15.03 -43.15 -3.83
C LEU A 12 -13.90 -42.30 -3.23
N SER A 13 -13.24 -42.84 -2.20
CA SER A 13 -11.91 -42.42 -1.75
C SER A 13 -10.85 -43.07 -2.64
N MET A 14 -9.92 -42.29 -3.19
CA MET A 14 -8.67 -42.80 -3.74
C MET A 14 -7.51 -42.41 -2.82
N ALA A 15 -6.94 -43.42 -2.17
CA ALA A 15 -5.64 -43.36 -1.52
C ALA A 15 -4.55 -43.48 -2.58
N LEU A 16 -3.59 -42.55 -2.59
CA LEU A 16 -2.36 -42.67 -3.38
C LEU A 16 -1.18 -42.99 -2.46
N LEU A 17 -0.47 -44.05 -2.83
CA LEU A 17 0.72 -44.59 -2.18
C LEU A 17 1.93 -43.67 -2.37
N LEU A 18 2.67 -43.46 -1.29
CA LEU A 18 4.03 -42.91 -1.28
C LEU A 18 5.06 -44.02 -1.52
N PRO A 19 6.13 -43.78 -2.31
CA PRO A 19 7.38 -44.49 -2.19
C PRO A 19 8.39 -43.72 -1.31
N GLN A 20 9.09 -44.47 -0.46
CA GLN A 20 10.15 -43.99 0.44
C GLN A 20 11.52 -43.90 -0.27
N SER A 21 12.23 -42.81 0.05
CA SER A 21 13.68 -42.67 0.24
C SER A 21 14.65 -42.78 -0.95
N ALA A 22 15.29 -41.65 -1.28
CA ALA A 22 16.73 -41.59 -1.58
C ALA A 22 17.33 -40.30 -1.00
N VAL A 23 18.42 -40.47 -0.27
CA VAL A 23 19.16 -39.48 0.52
C VAL A 23 20.00 -38.59 -0.41
N GLY A 24 19.85 -37.27 -0.27
CA GLY A 24 20.68 -36.26 -0.92
C GLY A 24 20.69 -34.99 -0.07
N THR A 25 21.88 -34.56 0.33
CA THR A 25 22.17 -33.46 1.26
C THR A 25 21.66 -32.10 0.75
N THR A 26 20.68 -31.51 1.45
CA THR A 26 20.20 -30.13 1.25
C THR A 26 20.97 -29.13 2.14
N PRO A 27 21.35 -27.94 1.63
CA PRO A 27 21.81 -26.83 2.48
C PRO A 27 20.66 -26.31 3.35
N ALA A 28 21.01 -25.70 4.48
CA ALA A 28 20.09 -25.21 5.51
C ALA A 28 18.96 -24.32 4.95
N GLY A 29 17.72 -24.70 5.23
CA GLY A 29 16.53 -23.90 4.94
C GLY A 29 16.38 -22.71 5.90
N PRO A 30 15.47 -21.77 5.58
CA PRO A 30 15.22 -20.58 6.39
C PRO A 30 14.67 -20.94 7.77
N GLN A 31 15.23 -20.28 8.77
CA GLN A 31 14.95 -20.45 10.19
C GLN A 31 13.45 -20.28 10.48
N ALA A 32 12.86 -21.32 11.08
CA ALA A 32 11.47 -21.36 11.49
C ALA A 32 11.14 -20.21 12.46
N ALA A 33 10.00 -19.56 12.23
CA ALA A 33 9.35 -18.71 13.21
C ALA A 33 9.19 -19.50 14.52
N GLY A 34 9.61 -18.89 15.63
CA GLY A 34 9.68 -19.54 16.93
C GLY A 34 8.37 -20.23 17.31
N THR A 35 8.48 -21.47 17.75
CA THR A 35 7.42 -22.19 18.44
C THR A 35 7.20 -21.54 19.80
N GLY A 36 6.29 -20.57 19.85
CA GLY A 36 5.74 -20.05 21.09
C GLY A 36 4.81 -21.09 21.72
N THR A 37 5.08 -21.38 22.99
CA THR A 37 4.22 -22.09 23.93
C THR A 37 2.76 -21.60 23.84
N ALA A 38 1.80 -22.49 24.05
CA ALA A 38 0.37 -22.20 24.05
C ALA A 38 -0.02 -21.19 25.16
N GLY A 39 0.19 -19.90 24.88
CA GLY A 39 -0.50 -18.77 25.50
C GLY A 39 -1.79 -18.50 24.74
N THR A 40 -2.66 -17.65 25.29
CA THR A 40 -3.92 -17.19 24.69
C THR A 40 -3.68 -16.27 23.47
N GLY A 41 -2.93 -16.77 22.49
CA GLY A 41 -2.23 -15.99 21.47
C GLY A 41 -3.14 -15.38 20.41
N ILE A 42 -2.66 -14.27 19.86
CA ILE A 42 -3.23 -13.62 18.67
C ILE A 42 -3.28 -14.65 17.54
N VAL A 43 -4.50 -14.95 17.05
CA VAL A 43 -4.71 -15.90 15.96
C VAL A 43 -4.52 -15.19 14.62
N ASP A 44 -3.65 -15.74 13.78
CA ASP A 44 -3.48 -15.24 12.41
C ASP A 44 -4.77 -15.41 11.60
N PRO A 45 -5.22 -14.36 10.87
CA PRO A 45 -6.27 -14.50 9.90
C PRO A 45 -5.89 -15.54 8.82
N PRO A 46 -6.89 -16.18 8.17
CA PRO A 46 -6.64 -17.16 7.14
C PRO A 46 -5.72 -16.61 6.05
N ALA A 47 -4.73 -17.40 5.63
CA ALA A 47 -3.84 -17.04 4.53
C ALA A 47 -4.61 -17.00 3.21
N ALA A 48 -4.13 -16.19 2.27
CA ALA A 48 -4.61 -16.26 0.90
C ALA A 48 -4.34 -17.65 0.29
N THR A 49 -5.16 -18.04 -0.67
CA THR A 49 -4.96 -19.27 -1.43
C THR A 49 -3.78 -19.15 -2.38
N GLY A 50 -3.01 -20.22 -2.55
CA GLY A 50 -1.85 -20.25 -3.45
C GLY A 50 -0.60 -19.65 -2.82
N GLU A 51 0.42 -19.48 -3.66
CA GLU A 51 1.73 -18.95 -3.33
C GLU A 51 1.93 -17.59 -3.99
N PHE A 52 2.87 -16.81 -3.44
CA PHE A 52 3.26 -15.51 -3.97
C PHE A 52 4.73 -15.55 -4.37
N GLU A 53 5.00 -15.04 -5.56
CA GLU A 53 6.35 -15.02 -6.13
C GLU A 53 6.69 -13.60 -6.57
N GLU A 54 7.88 -13.12 -6.21
CA GLU A 54 8.43 -11.91 -6.81
C GLU A 54 8.90 -12.24 -8.21
N VAL A 55 8.31 -11.59 -9.21
CA VAL A 55 8.61 -11.79 -10.63
C VAL A 55 8.99 -10.44 -11.23
N GLY A 56 10.30 -10.17 -11.27
CA GLY A 56 10.86 -8.92 -11.76
C GLY A 56 10.29 -7.68 -11.05
N PRO A 57 9.52 -6.81 -11.74
CA PRO A 57 8.94 -5.62 -11.16
C PRO A 57 7.72 -5.90 -10.28
N GLY A 58 7.10 -7.07 -10.39
CA GLY A 58 5.79 -7.33 -9.81
C GLY A 58 5.74 -8.51 -8.85
N MET A 59 4.51 -8.82 -8.41
CA MET A 59 4.20 -10.06 -7.69
C MET A 59 3.25 -10.91 -8.52
N TYR A 60 3.55 -12.19 -8.63
CA TYR A 60 2.63 -13.19 -9.16
C TYR A 60 1.95 -13.94 -8.01
N SER A 61 0.64 -14.17 -8.12
CA SER A 61 -0.11 -15.04 -7.21
C SER A 61 -0.61 -16.27 -7.95
N THR A 62 -0.23 -17.46 -7.49
CA THR A 62 -0.65 -18.72 -8.12
C THR A 62 -2.13 -19.03 -7.85
N GLY A 63 -2.70 -18.48 -6.78
CA GLY A 63 -4.10 -18.68 -6.40
C GLY A 63 -5.08 -17.92 -7.28
N SER A 64 -4.81 -16.63 -7.53
CA SER A 64 -5.61 -15.80 -8.46
C SER A 64 -5.14 -15.88 -9.90
N GLN A 65 -3.94 -16.43 -10.15
CA GLN A 65 -3.27 -16.43 -11.45
C GLN A 65 -3.15 -15.01 -12.02
N THR A 66 -2.78 -14.07 -11.14
CA THR A 66 -2.59 -12.65 -11.48
C THR A 66 -1.16 -12.21 -11.23
N PHE A 67 -0.65 -11.36 -12.12
CA PHE A 67 0.63 -10.67 -11.97
C PHE A 67 0.37 -9.17 -11.84
N GLU A 68 0.92 -8.54 -10.80
CA GLU A 68 0.63 -7.15 -10.46
C GLU A 68 1.91 -6.31 -10.38
N ILE A 69 1.91 -5.18 -11.09
CA ILE A 69 2.89 -4.11 -10.97
C ILE A 69 2.20 -2.91 -10.32
N ALA A 70 2.77 -2.39 -9.23
CA ALA A 70 2.29 -1.18 -8.56
C ALA A 70 3.29 -0.04 -8.77
N GLU A 71 2.77 1.15 -9.01
CA GLU A 71 3.53 2.39 -9.19
C GLU A 71 3.00 3.45 -8.23
N ASN A 72 3.89 4.18 -7.57
CA ASN A 72 3.59 5.41 -6.86
C ASN A 72 4.16 6.60 -7.63
N ASP A 73 3.27 7.40 -8.22
CA ASP A 73 3.70 8.56 -8.99
C ASP A 73 4.00 9.76 -8.06
N VAL A 74 3.20 9.95 -7.00
CA VAL A 74 3.32 11.06 -6.04
C VAL A 74 2.96 10.60 -4.63
N SER A 75 3.91 10.71 -3.70
CA SER A 75 3.73 10.23 -2.32
C SER A 75 2.67 11.01 -1.53
N ALA A 76 2.55 12.33 -1.77
CA ALA A 76 1.47 13.14 -1.22
C ALA A 76 0.13 12.71 -1.82
N GLY A 77 -0.86 12.43 -0.96
CA GLY A 77 -2.12 11.82 -1.34
C GLY A 77 -1.99 10.37 -1.83
N SER A 78 -0.80 9.75 -1.71
CA SER A 78 -0.44 8.44 -2.26
C SER A 78 -1.11 8.20 -3.62
N VAL A 79 -0.76 9.04 -4.59
CA VAL A 79 -1.26 8.92 -5.97
C VAL A 79 -0.45 7.83 -6.66
N GLY A 80 -1.04 6.64 -6.71
CA GLY A 80 -0.46 5.50 -7.40
C GLY A 80 -1.38 4.91 -8.46
N ARG A 81 -0.92 3.81 -9.05
CA ARG A 81 -1.65 3.01 -10.02
C ARG A 81 -1.15 1.57 -10.05
N ARG A 82 -2.02 0.67 -10.50
CA ARG A 82 -1.75 -0.76 -10.61
C ARG A 82 -1.99 -1.24 -12.04
N HIS A 83 -1.09 -2.10 -12.51
CA HIS A 83 -1.25 -2.90 -13.72
C HIS A 83 -1.39 -4.35 -13.31
N THR A 84 -2.57 -4.93 -13.47
CA THR A 84 -2.85 -6.33 -13.17
C THR A 84 -3.01 -7.09 -14.48
N VAL A 85 -2.24 -8.16 -14.68
CA VAL A 85 -2.44 -9.11 -15.77
C VAL A 85 -3.07 -10.36 -15.18
N ALA A 86 -4.20 -10.80 -15.73
CA ALA A 86 -4.91 -11.98 -15.26
C ALA A 86 -4.92 -13.08 -16.33
N ALA A 87 -4.67 -14.33 -15.90
CA ALA A 87 -4.86 -15.49 -16.76
C ALA A 87 -6.36 -15.67 -17.06
N ARG A 88 -6.66 -16.20 -18.25
CA ARG A 88 -8.04 -16.47 -18.68
C ARG A 88 -8.12 -17.90 -19.18
N ALA A 89 -9.14 -18.63 -18.76
CA ALA A 89 -9.32 -20.02 -19.14
C ALA A 89 -9.38 -20.16 -20.67
N GLY A 90 -8.33 -20.75 -21.26
CA GLY A 90 -8.22 -20.99 -22.70
C GLY A 90 -8.05 -19.73 -23.57
N ASP A 91 -7.77 -18.56 -23.00
CA ASP A 91 -7.56 -17.30 -23.73
C ASP A 91 -6.23 -16.66 -23.34
N VAL A 92 -5.79 -15.68 -24.11
CA VAL A 92 -4.61 -14.88 -23.85
C VAL A 92 -4.77 -14.13 -22.53
N ALA A 93 -3.76 -14.23 -21.66
CA ALA A 93 -3.71 -13.42 -20.44
C ALA A 93 -3.69 -11.94 -20.81
N LYS A 94 -4.49 -11.12 -20.14
CA LYS A 94 -4.74 -9.73 -20.52
C LYS A 94 -4.70 -8.82 -19.31
N PRO A 95 -4.34 -7.54 -19.50
CA PRO A 95 -4.44 -6.58 -18.43
C PRO A 95 -5.90 -6.38 -18.02
N GLU A 96 -6.12 -6.18 -16.73
CA GLU A 96 -7.40 -5.75 -16.19
C GLU A 96 -7.64 -4.29 -16.55
N SER A 97 -8.90 -3.89 -16.61
CA SER A 97 -9.29 -2.53 -16.93
C SER A 97 -10.26 -2.04 -15.89
N ALA A 98 -10.08 -0.77 -15.50
CA ALA A 98 -10.98 -0.09 -14.60
C ALA A 98 -12.44 -0.29 -15.02
N PRO A 99 -13.37 -0.52 -14.07
CA PRO A 99 -14.79 -0.65 -14.39
C PRO A 99 -15.30 0.56 -15.18
N VAL A 100 -16.13 0.33 -16.21
CA VAL A 100 -16.59 1.38 -17.14
C VAL A 100 -17.31 2.54 -16.44
N ASN A 101 -17.96 2.26 -15.31
CA ASN A 101 -18.65 3.24 -14.47
C ASN A 101 -17.77 3.84 -13.35
N ARG A 102 -16.44 3.65 -13.43
CA ARG A 102 -15.41 4.19 -12.54
C ARG A 102 -14.38 5.01 -13.33
N PRO A 103 -14.78 6.17 -13.88
CA PRO A 103 -13.89 7.02 -14.66
C PRO A 103 -12.71 7.56 -13.84
N ASP A 104 -12.85 7.62 -12.51
CA ASP A 104 -11.79 7.93 -11.55
C ASP A 104 -10.67 6.87 -11.51
N MET A 105 -11.01 5.59 -11.69
CA MET A 105 -10.02 4.50 -11.70
C MET A 105 -9.32 4.39 -13.05
N GLY A 106 -10.01 4.69 -14.16
CA GLY A 106 -9.45 4.56 -15.51
C GLY A 106 -8.60 5.73 -15.98
N VAL A 107 -8.15 6.65 -15.11
CA VAL A 107 -7.56 7.92 -15.58
C VAL A 107 -6.19 7.79 -16.26
N PHE A 108 -5.49 6.68 -16.04
CA PHE A 108 -4.13 6.45 -16.56
C PHE A 108 -4.06 5.68 -17.87
N GLY A 109 -5.20 5.36 -18.48
CA GLY A 109 -5.21 4.64 -19.76
C GLY A 109 -5.65 3.18 -19.62
N PRO A 110 -5.81 2.46 -20.74
CA PRO A 110 -6.08 1.02 -20.73
C PRO A 110 -5.00 0.27 -19.95
N GLY A 111 -5.40 -0.75 -19.21
CA GLY A 111 -4.49 -1.59 -18.43
C GLY A 111 -3.99 -0.99 -17.11
N TRP A 112 -4.32 0.25 -16.79
CA TRP A 112 -3.92 0.88 -15.53
C TRP A 112 -5.13 1.33 -14.71
N GLU A 113 -5.13 0.95 -13.44
CA GLU A 113 -6.13 1.35 -12.47
C GLU A 113 -5.51 2.31 -11.46
N ALA A 114 -6.09 3.49 -11.30
CA ALA A 114 -5.63 4.48 -10.34
C ALA A 114 -5.89 4.02 -8.90
N GLU A 115 -4.96 4.36 -8.02
CA GLU A 115 -4.98 4.08 -6.59
C GLU A 115 -4.76 5.37 -5.81
N PHE A 116 -5.68 6.32 -5.96
CA PHE A 116 -5.68 7.55 -5.17
C PHE A 116 -5.89 7.25 -3.68
N LEU A 117 -5.17 7.97 -2.81
CA LEU A 117 -5.06 7.64 -1.38
C LEU A 117 -4.68 6.16 -1.17
N GLY A 118 -3.77 5.64 -2.00
CA GLY A 118 -3.34 4.25 -1.89
C GLY A 118 -4.41 3.22 -2.26
N GLY A 119 -5.50 3.62 -2.93
CA GLY A 119 -6.62 2.75 -3.28
C GLY A 119 -7.80 2.83 -2.32
N GLU A 120 -7.73 3.67 -1.27
CA GLU A 120 -8.85 3.90 -0.34
C GLU A 120 -10.12 4.44 -1.03
N LEU A 121 -9.98 5.02 -2.22
CA LEU A 121 -11.11 5.50 -3.03
C LEU A 121 -11.72 4.42 -3.94
N ASN A 122 -11.10 3.26 -4.07
CA ASN A 122 -11.54 2.16 -4.95
C ASN A 122 -12.66 1.34 -4.29
N GLN A 123 -13.60 2.05 -3.66
CA GLN A 123 -14.73 1.47 -2.95
C GLN A 123 -16.03 1.80 -3.70
N LYS A 124 -17.03 0.93 -3.58
CA LYS A 124 -18.37 1.09 -4.14
C LYS A 124 -19.39 0.89 -3.04
N LEU A 125 -20.36 1.81 -2.92
CA LEU A 125 -21.45 1.71 -1.95
C LEU A 125 -22.78 1.52 -2.70
N GLU A 126 -23.53 0.50 -2.29
CA GLU A 126 -24.85 0.19 -2.82
C GLU A 126 -25.87 0.10 -1.69
N GLN A 127 -26.95 0.88 -1.79
CA GLN A 127 -28.09 0.79 -0.89
C GLN A 127 -29.07 -0.28 -1.43
N GLN A 128 -29.45 -1.24 -0.58
CA GLN A 128 -30.26 -2.41 -0.95
C GLN A 128 -31.37 -2.64 0.09
N GLY A 129 -32.41 -1.80 0.07
CA GLY A 129 -33.49 -1.85 1.05
C GLY A 129 -32.96 -1.63 2.47
N ASP A 130 -33.11 -2.64 3.34
CA ASP A 130 -32.62 -2.62 4.73
C ASP A 130 -31.14 -2.99 4.88
N ALA A 131 -30.36 -2.85 3.82
CA ALA A 131 -28.94 -3.10 3.86
C ALA A 131 -28.13 -2.09 3.04
N ILE A 132 -26.87 -1.94 3.41
CA ILE A 132 -25.84 -1.29 2.60
C ILE A 132 -24.77 -2.32 2.29
N VAL A 133 -24.32 -2.38 1.04
CA VAL A 133 -23.20 -3.21 0.60
C VAL A 133 -22.05 -2.31 0.19
N VAL A 134 -20.90 -2.48 0.83
CA VAL A 134 -19.66 -1.78 0.46
C VAL A 134 -18.67 -2.78 -0.13
N THR A 135 -18.28 -2.56 -1.38
CA THR A 135 -17.34 -3.41 -2.12
C THR A 135 -16.03 -2.68 -2.35
N ASP A 136 -14.92 -3.31 -1.97
CA ASP A 136 -13.59 -2.90 -2.40
C ASP A 136 -13.35 -3.45 -3.81
N LEU A 137 -13.29 -2.55 -4.80
CA LEU A 137 -13.15 -2.92 -6.20
C LEU A 137 -11.75 -3.41 -6.54
N GLY A 138 -10.72 -3.05 -5.76
CA GLY A 138 -9.35 -3.47 -6.02
C GLY A 138 -9.05 -4.90 -5.56
N VAL A 139 -9.91 -5.51 -4.75
CA VAL A 139 -9.79 -6.92 -4.31
C VAL A 139 -11.06 -7.74 -4.52
N GLY A 140 -12.16 -7.12 -4.97
CA GLY A 140 -13.44 -7.79 -5.20
C GLY A 140 -14.17 -8.23 -3.93
N GLU A 141 -13.84 -7.67 -2.77
CA GLU A 141 -14.41 -8.08 -1.47
C GLU A 141 -15.57 -7.16 -1.05
N SER A 142 -16.71 -7.76 -0.69
CA SER A 142 -17.91 -7.02 -0.26
C SER A 142 -18.23 -7.24 1.21
N THR A 143 -18.71 -6.19 1.86
CA THR A 143 -19.23 -6.21 3.24
C THR A 143 -20.68 -5.78 3.22
N ARG A 144 -21.57 -6.59 3.81
CA ARG A 144 -23.01 -6.28 3.93
C ARG A 144 -23.36 -5.83 5.34
N TYR A 145 -23.88 -4.62 5.46
CA TYR A 145 -24.33 -3.99 6.70
C TYR A 145 -25.86 -4.08 6.76
N LEU A 146 -26.40 -4.63 7.85
CA LEU A 146 -27.84 -4.75 8.05
C LEU A 146 -28.37 -3.60 8.88
N LEU A 147 -29.54 -3.07 8.53
CA LEU A 147 -30.20 -2.00 9.28
C LEU A 147 -30.46 -2.45 10.72
N LYS A 148 -30.09 -1.59 11.68
CA LYS A 148 -30.30 -1.80 13.11
C LYS A 148 -31.33 -0.82 13.68
N SER A 149 -31.31 0.42 13.21
CA SER A 149 -32.29 1.43 13.60
C SER A 149 -32.47 2.50 12.53
N SER A 150 -33.66 3.09 12.50
CA SER A 150 -34.02 4.21 11.64
C SER A 150 -34.74 5.25 12.48
N LEU A 151 -34.40 6.52 12.28
CA LEU A 151 -35.11 7.66 12.83
C LEU A 151 -35.40 8.63 11.69
N ASP A 152 -36.68 8.85 11.40
CA ASP A 152 -37.11 9.82 10.40
C ASP A 152 -37.19 11.21 11.02
N ALA A 153 -36.79 12.22 10.25
CA ALA A 153 -36.84 13.62 10.65
C ALA A 153 -38.08 14.31 10.06
N PRO A 154 -38.64 15.34 10.73
CA PRO A 154 -39.86 16.02 10.25
C PRO A 154 -39.73 16.68 8.87
N ASP A 155 -38.51 16.96 8.42
CA ASP A 155 -38.18 17.53 7.10
C ASP A 155 -38.16 16.47 5.97
N GLY A 156 -38.51 15.21 6.28
CA GLY A 156 -38.40 14.09 5.35
C GLY A 156 -36.99 13.48 5.26
N GLY A 157 -36.04 14.00 6.06
CA GLY A 157 -34.72 13.40 6.24
C GLY A 157 -34.73 12.16 7.13
N TRP A 158 -33.57 11.57 7.36
CA TRP A 158 -33.42 10.40 8.24
C TRP A 158 -32.03 10.28 8.85
N VAL A 159 -31.95 9.49 9.92
CA VAL A 159 -30.72 8.89 10.43
C VAL A 159 -30.94 7.38 10.51
N LYS A 160 -30.22 6.63 9.68
CA LYS A 160 -30.24 5.16 9.65
C LYS A 160 -28.90 4.61 10.10
N LYS A 161 -28.92 3.61 10.97
CA LYS A 161 -27.73 2.94 11.48
C LYS A 161 -27.72 1.49 11.03
N TYR A 162 -26.61 1.05 10.47
CA TYR A 162 -26.39 -0.31 10.00
C TYR A 162 -25.16 -0.91 10.67
N GLU A 163 -25.13 -2.23 10.82
CA GLU A 163 -24.02 -2.93 11.48
C GLU A 163 -23.80 -4.33 10.88
N THR A 164 -22.54 -4.76 10.83
CA THR A 164 -22.15 -6.14 10.46
C THR A 164 -22.10 -7.04 11.70
N ALA A 165 -22.03 -8.36 11.53
CA ALA A 165 -21.79 -9.28 12.65
C ALA A 165 -20.42 -9.07 13.32
N ALA A 166 -19.44 -8.55 12.57
CA ALA A 166 -18.11 -8.21 13.05
C ALA A 166 -18.06 -6.86 13.79
N GLY A 167 -19.17 -6.11 13.83
CA GLY A 167 -19.27 -4.83 14.54
C GLY A 167 -18.87 -3.60 13.72
N ASP A 168 -18.61 -3.74 12.42
CA ASP A 168 -18.45 -2.58 11.52
C ASP A 168 -19.77 -1.82 11.44
N ARG A 169 -19.72 -0.49 11.40
CA ARG A 169 -20.91 0.36 11.47
C ARG A 169 -21.02 1.29 10.29
N ILE A 170 -22.24 1.55 9.87
CA ILE A 170 -22.57 2.62 8.95
C ILE A 170 -23.65 3.52 9.56
N THR A 171 -23.47 4.83 9.47
CA THR A 171 -24.52 5.82 9.72
C THR A 171 -24.83 6.56 8.43
N ASP A 172 -26.05 6.43 7.93
CA ASP A 172 -26.59 7.20 6.81
C ASP A 172 -27.45 8.33 7.37
N THR A 173 -27.07 9.58 7.07
CA THR A 173 -27.83 10.77 7.43
C THR A 173 -28.27 11.50 6.19
N ALA A 174 -29.58 11.67 6.00
CA ALA A 174 -30.15 12.53 4.97
C ALA A 174 -30.83 13.74 5.58
N ARG A 175 -30.65 14.89 4.94
CA ARG A 175 -31.26 16.17 5.33
C ARG A 175 -31.84 16.86 4.11
N TRP A 176 -32.96 17.56 4.28
CA TRP A 176 -33.52 18.39 3.22
C TRP A 176 -32.64 19.62 3.00
N ASP A 177 -32.14 19.81 1.79
CA ASP A 177 -31.44 21.02 1.39
C ASP A 177 -32.43 21.94 0.65
N ALA A 178 -32.86 23.00 1.32
CA ALA A 178 -33.79 23.97 0.76
C ALA A 178 -33.22 24.77 -0.42
N ALA A 179 -31.88 24.91 -0.52
CA ALA A 179 -31.26 25.65 -1.62
C ALA A 179 -31.30 24.86 -2.93
N THR A 180 -31.18 23.53 -2.84
CA THR A 180 -31.23 22.64 -4.01
C THR A 180 -32.60 21.99 -4.21
N GLY A 181 -33.48 22.04 -3.20
CA GLY A 181 -34.79 21.38 -3.21
C GLY A 181 -34.68 19.85 -3.24
N THR A 182 -33.61 19.30 -2.65
CA THR A 182 -33.32 17.87 -2.69
C THR A 182 -32.90 17.34 -1.31
N LEU A 183 -33.10 16.03 -1.09
CA LEU A 183 -32.50 15.34 0.05
C LEU A 183 -31.03 15.05 -0.25
N VAL A 184 -30.15 15.51 0.64
CA VAL A 184 -28.72 15.25 0.55
C VAL A 184 -28.35 14.22 1.62
N SER A 185 -27.89 13.05 1.20
CA SER A 185 -27.42 11.98 2.09
C SER A 185 -25.90 11.97 2.20
N THR A 186 -25.42 11.80 3.43
CA THR A 186 -24.01 11.54 3.76
C THR A 186 -23.94 10.25 4.56
N VAL A 187 -23.06 9.34 4.14
CA VAL A 187 -22.86 8.06 4.81
C VAL A 187 -21.48 8.04 5.45
N VAL A 188 -21.40 7.60 6.71
CA VAL A 188 -20.14 7.39 7.44
C VAL A 188 -20.01 5.92 7.77
N GLU A 189 -18.97 5.28 7.24
CA GLU A 189 -18.57 3.90 7.53
C GLU A 189 -17.42 3.92 8.54
N THR A 190 -17.51 3.12 9.60
CA THR A 190 -16.45 2.90 10.59
C THR A 190 -16.19 1.40 10.71
N LEU A 191 -14.95 0.99 10.47
CA LEU A 191 -14.56 -0.42 10.56
C LEU A 191 -14.17 -0.79 11.99
N ASN A 192 -14.56 -2.00 12.40
CA ASN A 192 -14.28 -2.53 13.72
C ASN A 192 -13.00 -3.36 13.69
N VAL A 193 -11.86 -2.67 13.84
CA VAL A 193 -10.55 -3.29 13.97
C VAL A 193 -10.11 -3.22 15.43
N ASP A 194 -9.55 -4.32 15.94
CA ASP A 194 -8.93 -4.35 17.26
C ASP A 194 -7.48 -3.83 17.16
N LEU A 195 -7.24 -2.71 17.84
CA LEU A 195 -5.96 -2.00 17.92
C LEU A 195 -5.49 -1.87 19.39
N THR A 196 -6.01 -2.72 20.28
CA THR A 196 -5.72 -2.66 21.72
C THR A 196 -4.67 -3.65 22.19
N VAL A 197 -4.36 -4.66 21.38
CA VAL A 197 -3.46 -5.75 21.76
C VAL A 197 -2.05 -5.45 21.30
N ALA A 198 -1.17 -5.16 22.26
CA ALA A 198 0.27 -5.07 22.03
C ALA A 198 0.88 -6.48 21.87
N ASP A 199 1.98 -6.57 21.13
CA ASP A 199 2.72 -7.80 20.95
C ASP A 199 3.37 -8.27 22.26
N GLU A 200 3.22 -9.55 22.59
CA GLU A 200 3.84 -10.16 23.76
C GLU A 200 5.38 -10.10 23.70
N GLY A 201 6.00 -9.81 24.86
CA GLY A 201 7.46 -9.89 25.02
C GLY A 201 8.27 -8.74 24.42
N GLN A 202 7.62 -7.70 23.90
CA GLN A 202 8.33 -6.51 23.42
C GLN A 202 8.71 -5.60 24.60
N PRO A 203 9.92 -5.01 24.60
CA PRO A 203 10.28 -4.01 25.59
C PRO A 203 9.24 -2.88 25.54
N ALA A 204 8.79 -2.41 26.70
CA ALA A 204 7.99 -1.20 26.76
C ALA A 204 8.83 -0.10 26.09
N GLY A 205 8.40 0.38 24.92
CA GLY A 205 9.03 1.53 24.29
C GLY A 205 9.07 2.67 25.28
N ALA A 206 10.12 3.50 25.24
CA ALA A 206 10.22 4.65 26.12
C ALA A 206 9.05 5.61 25.82
N SER A 207 7.99 5.57 26.63
CA SER A 207 6.84 6.46 26.46
C SER A 207 7.26 7.90 26.76
N GLU A 208 7.15 8.79 25.78
CA GLU A 208 7.39 10.22 25.96
C GLU A 208 6.12 11.00 26.29
N ALA A 209 6.28 12.18 26.89
CA ALA A 209 5.25 13.19 26.90
C ALA A 209 4.91 13.61 25.45
N GLY A 210 3.73 13.21 24.96
CA GLY A 210 3.31 13.38 23.56
C GLY A 210 3.13 12.08 22.77
N ASP A 211 3.59 10.96 23.34
CA ASP A 211 3.36 9.57 22.89
C ASP A 211 2.29 8.87 23.74
N GLU A 212 1.40 9.64 24.37
CA GLU A 212 0.25 9.09 25.07
C GLU A 212 -0.51 8.14 24.14
N PRO A 213 -0.84 6.91 24.60
CA PRO A 213 -1.52 5.93 23.77
C PRO A 213 -2.78 6.53 23.16
N VAL A 214 -2.83 6.58 21.84
CA VAL A 214 -4.02 7.03 21.14
C VAL A 214 -5.13 6.03 21.44
N SER A 215 -6.31 6.52 21.80
CA SER A 215 -7.47 5.68 22.04
C SER A 215 -7.74 4.78 20.83
N ALA A 216 -7.87 3.47 21.05
CA ALA A 216 -8.21 2.53 19.98
C ALA A 216 -9.54 2.87 19.27
N ALA A 217 -10.45 3.57 19.95
CA ALA A 217 -11.68 4.08 19.34
C ALA A 217 -11.40 5.18 18.30
N ASP A 218 -10.44 6.06 18.57
CA ASP A 218 -10.08 7.18 17.69
C ASP A 218 -9.26 6.74 16.48
N LEU A 219 -8.73 5.52 16.51
CA LEU A 219 -7.93 4.91 15.45
C LEU A 219 -8.74 4.11 14.44
N LYS A 220 -10.03 3.89 14.72
CA LYS A 220 -10.89 3.08 13.84
C LYS A 220 -10.95 3.69 12.43
N PRO A 221 -10.63 2.91 11.37
CA PRO A 221 -10.71 3.40 10.01
C PRO A 221 -12.12 3.90 9.71
N THR A 222 -12.21 5.11 9.17
CA THR A 222 -13.47 5.79 8.87
C THR A 222 -13.48 6.31 7.45
N ARG A 223 -14.59 6.07 6.74
CA ARG A 223 -14.84 6.62 5.39
C ARG A 223 -16.12 7.43 5.37
N THR A 224 -16.03 8.63 4.80
CA THR A 224 -17.18 9.50 4.52
C THR A 224 -17.54 9.38 3.05
N TRP A 225 -18.82 9.21 2.76
CA TRP A 225 -19.36 8.97 1.44
C TRP A 225 -20.41 10.02 1.08
N LYS A 226 -20.39 10.45 -0.18
CA LYS A 226 -21.40 11.34 -0.77
C LYS A 226 -21.72 10.94 -2.20
N GLN A 227 -22.90 11.32 -2.69
CA GLN A 227 -23.27 11.19 -4.10
C GLN A 227 -22.67 12.35 -4.89
N VAL A 228 -21.49 12.15 -5.46
CA VAL A 228 -20.72 13.19 -6.18
C VAL A 228 -20.30 12.77 -7.59
N ALA A 229 -20.56 11.52 -7.96
CA ALA A 229 -20.38 11.05 -9.33
C ALA A 229 -21.72 11.01 -10.08
N PRO A 230 -21.72 11.12 -11.42
CA PRO A 230 -22.95 11.02 -12.22
C PRO A 230 -23.47 9.58 -12.33
N GLY A 231 -24.76 9.43 -12.63
CA GLY A 231 -25.40 8.14 -12.92
C GLY A 231 -25.84 7.36 -11.68
N THR A 232 -26.10 6.06 -11.83
CA THR A 232 -26.62 5.19 -10.76
C THR A 232 -25.53 4.75 -9.76
N ASN A 233 -24.26 4.76 -10.18
CA ASN A 233 -23.11 4.51 -9.32
C ASN A 233 -22.53 5.84 -8.81
N ALA A 234 -23.35 6.66 -8.14
CA ALA A 234 -23.03 8.04 -7.78
C ALA A 234 -22.18 8.18 -6.50
N TRP A 235 -22.20 7.18 -5.62
CA TRP A 235 -21.50 7.22 -4.33
C TRP A 235 -19.99 7.17 -4.52
N ARG A 236 -19.29 8.10 -3.87
CA ARG A 236 -17.83 8.10 -3.77
C ARG A 236 -17.39 8.41 -2.34
N VAL A 237 -16.22 7.89 -1.98
CA VAL A 237 -15.54 8.26 -0.74
C VAL A 237 -15.03 9.70 -0.89
N THR A 238 -15.54 10.61 -0.06
CA THR A 238 -15.10 12.02 0.02
C THR A 238 -14.21 12.29 1.24
N GLY A 239 -14.04 11.30 2.11
CA GLY A 239 -13.12 11.37 3.24
C GLY A 239 -12.63 9.99 3.67
N SER A 240 -11.34 9.83 3.97
CA SER A 240 -10.76 8.61 4.53
C SER A 240 -9.70 8.93 5.59
N GLY A 241 -9.79 8.30 6.77
CA GLY A 241 -8.86 8.50 7.88
C GLY A 241 -9.44 8.01 9.19
N ASN A 242 -9.11 8.70 10.29
CA ASN A 242 -9.62 8.39 11.62
C ASN A 242 -9.64 9.67 12.49
N ALA A 243 -10.15 9.57 13.73
CA ALA A 243 -10.26 10.73 14.61
C ALA A 243 -8.90 11.19 15.15
N ALA A 244 -7.94 10.28 15.29
CA ALA A 244 -6.62 10.57 15.87
C ALA A 244 -5.71 11.41 14.96
N TYR A 245 -5.66 11.06 13.68
CA TYR A 245 -4.74 11.68 12.70
C TYR A 245 -5.46 12.54 11.66
N GLY A 246 -6.78 12.67 11.81
CA GLY A 246 -7.63 13.41 10.90
C GLY A 246 -8.04 12.60 9.67
N VAL A 247 -8.82 13.26 8.82
CA VAL A 247 -9.45 12.67 7.63
C VAL A 247 -8.91 13.36 6.39
N SER A 248 -8.32 12.59 5.49
CA SER A 248 -7.99 13.07 4.15
C SER A 248 -9.28 13.28 3.38
N THR A 249 -9.48 14.46 2.77
CA THR A 249 -10.72 14.80 2.06
C THR A 249 -10.51 14.81 0.55
N VAL A 250 -11.56 14.45 -0.20
CA VAL A 250 -11.49 14.29 -1.65
C VAL A 250 -12.67 14.97 -2.32
N THR A 251 -12.38 15.65 -3.42
CA THR A 251 -13.35 16.25 -4.32
C THR A 251 -13.26 15.60 -5.70
N TYR A 252 -14.38 15.66 -6.42
CA TYR A 252 -14.52 15.04 -7.73
C TYR A 252 -14.99 16.09 -8.74
N ASP A 253 -14.56 15.95 -9.99
CA ASP A 253 -15.07 16.75 -11.10
C ASP A 253 -16.46 16.28 -11.56
N SER A 254 -17.05 17.00 -12.51
CA SER A 254 -18.39 16.69 -13.04
C SER A 254 -18.50 15.33 -13.75
N LYS A 255 -17.37 14.68 -14.07
CA LYS A 255 -17.32 13.33 -14.63
C LYS A 255 -17.14 12.27 -13.55
N GLY A 256 -17.05 12.65 -12.27
CA GLY A 256 -16.81 11.73 -11.16
C GLY A 256 -15.35 11.29 -11.05
N ARG A 257 -14.39 12.05 -11.60
CA ARG A 257 -12.94 11.80 -11.46
C ARG A 257 -12.37 12.63 -10.32
N VAL A 258 -11.35 12.15 -9.63
CA VAL A 258 -10.73 12.87 -8.50
C VAL A 258 -10.12 14.19 -8.98
N SER A 259 -10.58 15.32 -8.44
CA SER A 259 -10.02 16.64 -8.78
C SER A 259 -8.99 17.11 -7.76
N THR A 260 -9.29 16.92 -6.47
CA THR A 260 -8.41 17.38 -5.39
C THR A 260 -8.46 16.40 -4.23
N ILE A 261 -7.29 16.09 -3.67
CA ILE A 261 -7.10 15.41 -2.40
C ILE A 261 -6.49 16.41 -1.42
N THR A 262 -6.97 16.44 -0.19
CA THR A 262 -6.37 17.24 0.89
C THR A 262 -6.03 16.32 2.05
N GLU A 263 -4.75 16.19 2.35
CA GLU A 263 -4.29 15.51 3.56
C GLU A 263 -4.17 16.54 4.69
N PRO A 264 -4.71 16.24 5.89
CA PRO A 264 -4.62 17.15 7.02
C PRO A 264 -3.17 17.29 7.48
N ALA A 265 -2.88 18.42 8.15
CA ALA A 265 -1.66 18.56 8.93
C ALA A 265 -1.71 17.58 10.12
N VAL A 266 -0.58 16.93 10.41
CA VAL A 266 -0.45 15.97 11.51
C VAL A 266 0.96 16.01 12.07
N GLY A 267 1.10 16.22 13.38
CA GLY A 267 2.40 16.49 13.99
C GLY A 267 3.07 17.72 13.33
N GLU A 268 4.31 17.55 12.86
CA GLU A 268 5.03 18.58 12.10
C GLU A 268 4.72 18.57 10.60
N ALA A 269 4.02 17.54 10.10
CA ALA A 269 3.64 17.50 8.69
C ALA A 269 2.60 18.58 8.40
N LEU A 270 2.91 19.47 7.46
CA LEU A 270 2.00 20.50 7.00
C LEU A 270 0.82 19.88 6.24
N LYS A 271 -0.26 20.66 6.13
CA LYS A 271 -1.37 20.33 5.24
C LYS A 271 -0.85 20.28 3.80
N GLU A 272 -1.27 19.23 3.09
CA GLU A 272 -0.96 19.05 1.67
C GLU A 272 -2.24 19.03 0.85
N THR A 273 -2.21 19.68 -0.31
CA THR A 273 -3.31 19.66 -1.28
C THR A 273 -2.79 19.19 -2.62
N VAL A 274 -3.32 18.07 -3.09
CA VAL A 274 -2.95 17.42 -4.35
C VAL A 274 -4.05 17.69 -5.36
N ALA A 275 -3.73 18.38 -6.45
CA ALA A 275 -4.65 18.66 -7.54
C ALA A 275 -4.30 17.79 -8.76
N ILE A 276 -5.30 17.08 -9.28
CA ILE A 276 -5.18 16.22 -10.45
C ILE A 276 -5.85 16.94 -11.62
N SER A 277 -5.09 17.21 -12.67
CA SER A 277 -5.61 17.82 -13.89
C SER A 277 -5.73 16.78 -15.00
N TYR A 278 -6.75 16.94 -15.84
CA TYR A 278 -7.04 16.03 -16.94
C TYR A 278 -6.97 16.75 -18.28
N ALA A 279 -6.48 16.06 -19.31
CA ALA A 279 -6.39 16.62 -20.64
C ALA A 279 -7.78 16.84 -21.27
N ALA A 280 -8.00 18.04 -21.83
CA ALA A 280 -9.23 18.40 -22.53
C ALA A 280 -9.23 18.01 -24.02
N SER A 281 -8.04 17.77 -24.60
CA SER A 281 -7.83 17.43 -26.00
C SER A 281 -6.65 16.46 -26.16
N THR A 282 -6.65 15.66 -27.22
CA THR A 282 -5.57 14.72 -27.54
C THR A 282 -4.51 15.44 -28.36
N THR A 283 -3.27 15.42 -27.88
CA THR A 283 -2.09 15.92 -28.60
C THR A 283 -1.13 14.79 -28.98
N ALA A 284 -1.32 13.59 -28.42
CA ALA A 284 -0.62 12.39 -28.84
C ALA A 284 -0.93 12.02 -30.29
N SER A 285 0.08 11.55 -31.02
CA SER A 285 0.00 11.11 -32.42
C SER A 285 0.82 9.84 -32.62
N GLY A 286 0.72 9.20 -33.79
CA GLY A 286 1.43 7.93 -34.05
C GLY A 286 2.96 8.03 -33.96
N THR A 287 3.53 9.22 -34.04
CA THR A 287 4.99 9.45 -33.95
C THR A 287 5.42 10.29 -32.76
N LYS A 288 4.49 10.80 -31.94
CA LYS A 288 4.80 11.70 -30.82
C LYS A 288 3.89 11.45 -29.64
N LEU A 289 4.49 11.25 -28.46
CA LEU A 289 3.78 11.17 -27.19
C LEU A 289 3.17 12.53 -26.81
N GLY A 290 2.03 12.52 -26.14
CA GLY A 290 1.37 13.75 -25.69
C GLY A 290 0.19 13.48 -24.76
N ASP A 291 -0.61 14.52 -24.54
CA ASP A 291 -1.86 14.44 -23.79
C ASP A 291 -2.87 13.54 -24.53
N TYR A 292 -3.70 12.80 -23.80
CA TYR A 292 -4.85 12.07 -24.34
C TYR A 292 -6.14 12.50 -23.64
N THR A 293 -7.15 12.91 -24.41
CA THR A 293 -8.40 13.47 -23.87
C THR A 293 -9.00 12.61 -22.78
N GLY A 294 -9.30 13.22 -21.63
CA GLY A 294 -9.92 12.55 -20.49
C GLY A 294 -8.96 11.82 -19.56
N ARG A 295 -7.68 11.65 -19.93
CA ARG A 295 -6.65 11.04 -19.08
C ARG A 295 -5.97 12.06 -18.18
N ALA A 296 -5.31 11.57 -17.14
CA ALA A 296 -4.50 12.39 -16.23
C ALA A 296 -3.41 13.11 -17.04
N LYS A 297 -3.21 14.40 -16.76
CA LYS A 297 -2.21 15.22 -17.43
C LYS A 297 -1.05 15.55 -16.52
N GLU A 298 -1.38 16.00 -15.31
CA GLU A 298 -0.40 16.39 -14.31
C GLU A 298 -0.97 16.27 -12.90
N VAL A 299 -0.08 16.09 -11.92
CA VAL A 299 -0.36 16.19 -10.49
C VAL A 299 0.42 17.35 -9.92
N LYS A 300 -0.29 18.25 -9.26
CA LYS A 300 0.30 19.38 -8.52
C LYS A 300 0.11 19.19 -7.03
N VAL A 301 1.15 19.41 -6.25
CA VAL A 301 1.12 19.35 -4.79
C VAL A 301 1.39 20.72 -4.22
N THR A 302 0.54 21.15 -3.30
CA THR A 302 0.72 22.37 -2.52
C THR A 302 0.96 22.00 -1.06
N THR A 303 2.14 22.33 -0.55
CA THR A 303 2.53 22.12 0.85
C THR A 303 2.80 23.49 1.47
N GLY A 304 1.97 23.89 2.44
CA GLY A 304 1.96 25.27 2.94
C GLY A 304 1.64 26.27 1.82
N THR A 305 2.59 27.13 1.47
CA THR A 305 2.46 28.14 0.40
C THR A 305 3.13 27.76 -0.92
N THR A 306 3.81 26.61 -0.97
CA THR A 306 4.60 26.20 -2.14
C THR A 306 3.82 25.20 -2.97
N THR A 307 3.64 25.48 -4.27
CA THR A 307 3.01 24.57 -5.24
C THR A 307 4.04 24.07 -6.25
N GLN A 308 4.10 22.76 -6.47
CA GLN A 308 4.99 22.11 -7.43
C GLN A 308 4.22 21.11 -8.30
N THR A 309 4.67 20.91 -9.54
CA THR A 309 4.16 19.83 -10.40
C THR A 309 5.07 18.62 -10.21
N LEU A 310 4.56 17.55 -9.60
CA LEU A 310 5.37 16.38 -9.25
C LEU A 310 5.22 15.22 -10.23
N ALA A 311 4.19 15.24 -11.08
CA ALA A 311 4.04 14.28 -12.16
C ALA A 311 3.45 14.95 -13.41
N ARG A 312 3.93 14.56 -14.58
CA ARG A 312 3.27 14.75 -15.88
C ARG A 312 3.23 13.43 -16.62
N TYR A 313 2.11 13.20 -17.31
CA TYR A 313 1.85 11.95 -18.02
C TYR A 313 1.85 12.18 -19.53
N ALA A 314 2.44 11.26 -20.27
CA ALA A 314 2.43 11.28 -21.73
C ALA A 314 1.98 9.93 -22.29
N TYR A 315 1.08 10.00 -23.27
CA TYR A 315 0.41 8.85 -23.88
C TYR A 315 0.78 8.73 -25.35
N ASP A 316 0.61 7.55 -25.92
CA ASP A 316 0.57 7.39 -27.37
C ASP A 316 -0.83 7.67 -27.95
N SER A 317 -0.98 7.58 -29.27
CA SER A 317 -2.25 7.82 -29.97
C SER A 317 -3.36 6.83 -29.63
N SER A 318 -3.05 5.70 -28.98
CA SER A 318 -4.06 4.74 -28.50
C SER A 318 -4.50 5.02 -27.05
N GLY A 319 -3.85 5.98 -26.39
CA GLY A 319 -4.14 6.35 -25.01
C GLY A 319 -3.48 5.43 -23.97
N LEU A 320 -2.51 4.61 -24.37
CA LEU A 320 -1.63 3.89 -23.45
C LEU A 320 -0.61 4.86 -22.84
N LEU A 321 -0.39 4.76 -21.53
CA LEU A 321 0.57 5.60 -20.81
C LEU A 321 1.99 5.15 -21.14
N ARG A 322 2.82 6.03 -21.69
CA ARG A 322 4.16 5.70 -22.15
C ARG A 322 5.26 6.30 -21.30
N SER A 323 4.99 7.43 -20.64
CA SER A 323 5.98 8.09 -19.80
C SER A 323 5.37 8.90 -18.66
N VAL A 324 6.06 8.89 -17.53
CA VAL A 324 5.85 9.80 -16.39
C VAL A 324 7.14 10.59 -16.18
N THR A 325 7.03 11.92 -16.03
CA THR A 325 8.16 12.80 -15.68
C THR A 325 7.87 13.48 -14.34
N ASN A 326 8.90 13.73 -13.54
CA ASN A 326 8.84 14.63 -12.37
C ASN A 326 9.58 15.95 -12.70
N PRO A 327 8.88 17.02 -13.12
CA PRO A 327 9.49 18.27 -13.55
C PRO A 327 10.32 19.01 -12.51
N VAL A 328 10.17 18.68 -11.22
CA VAL A 328 10.99 19.27 -10.14
C VAL A 328 12.39 18.67 -10.14
N GLU A 329 12.51 17.39 -10.50
CA GLU A 329 13.80 16.69 -10.53
C GLU A 329 14.47 16.81 -11.89
N SER A 330 13.72 16.57 -12.98
CA SER A 330 14.26 16.60 -14.35
C SER A 330 13.16 16.69 -15.41
N SER A 331 13.53 17.08 -16.62
CA SER A 331 12.67 16.93 -17.81
C SER A 331 12.68 15.50 -18.37
N ALA A 332 13.58 14.64 -17.91
CA ALA A 332 13.63 13.24 -18.30
C ALA A 332 12.46 12.44 -17.71
N ALA A 333 12.09 11.36 -18.39
CA ALA A 333 11.16 10.39 -17.84
C ALA A 333 11.76 9.78 -16.58
N VAL A 334 10.99 9.81 -15.48
CA VAL A 334 11.29 9.00 -14.30
C VAL A 334 10.77 7.57 -14.50
N SER A 335 9.66 7.43 -15.24
CA SER A 335 9.13 6.13 -15.63
C SER A 335 8.80 6.05 -17.12
N SER A 336 9.00 4.89 -17.74
CA SER A 336 8.63 4.59 -19.12
C SER A 336 8.05 3.18 -19.25
N TYR A 337 7.16 3.02 -20.24
CA TYR A 337 6.44 1.76 -20.49
C TYR A 337 6.36 1.45 -21.99
N VAL A 338 6.59 0.18 -22.32
CA VAL A 338 6.22 -0.43 -23.61
C VAL A 338 5.18 -1.51 -23.35
N TYR A 339 4.36 -1.77 -24.36
CA TYR A 339 3.31 -2.77 -24.28
C TYR A 339 3.42 -3.77 -25.43
N ASP A 340 3.06 -5.01 -25.16
CA ASP A 340 2.86 -5.99 -26.21
C ASP A 340 1.54 -5.73 -26.97
N SER A 341 1.27 -6.54 -28.00
CA SER A 341 0.06 -6.41 -28.83
C SER A 341 -1.25 -6.65 -28.09
N THR A 342 -1.19 -7.14 -26.84
CA THR A 342 -2.35 -7.43 -25.98
C THR A 342 -2.56 -6.37 -24.90
N GLY A 343 -1.66 -5.37 -24.84
CA GLY A 343 -1.70 -4.28 -23.87
C GLY A 343 -1.06 -4.61 -22.53
N ARG A 344 -0.35 -5.73 -22.40
CA ARG A 344 0.44 -6.03 -21.19
C ARG A 344 1.73 -5.23 -21.25
N VAL A 345 2.17 -4.69 -20.11
CA VAL A 345 3.48 -4.01 -20.02
C VAL A 345 4.57 -5.01 -20.37
N SER A 346 5.35 -4.75 -21.42
CA SER A 346 6.43 -5.63 -21.90
C SER A 346 7.83 -5.10 -21.60
N ASP A 347 7.95 -3.81 -21.30
CA ASP A 347 9.18 -3.17 -20.83
C ASP A 347 8.79 -2.05 -19.87
N ILE A 348 9.54 -1.93 -18.78
CA ILE A 348 9.29 -0.97 -17.71
C ILE A 348 10.61 -0.45 -17.16
N VAL A 349 10.72 0.87 -17.11
CA VAL A 349 11.71 1.57 -16.30
C VAL A 349 10.95 2.42 -15.32
N SER A 350 11.17 2.30 -14.02
CA SER A 350 10.61 3.22 -13.03
C SER A 350 11.38 3.25 -11.73
N PRO A 351 11.21 4.30 -10.91
CA PRO A 351 11.86 4.37 -9.60
C PRO A 351 11.34 3.32 -8.62
N ASP A 352 10.11 2.86 -8.87
CA ASP A 352 9.35 1.96 -8.01
C ASP A 352 9.46 0.49 -8.41
N ASN A 353 9.99 0.21 -9.60
CA ASN A 353 10.11 -1.15 -10.08
C ASN A 353 11.47 -1.44 -10.71
N GLY A 354 12.37 -0.48 -10.84
CA GLY A 354 13.63 -0.71 -11.55
C GLY A 354 13.41 -0.85 -13.05
N ASP A 355 14.23 -1.66 -13.70
CA ASP A 355 14.31 -1.75 -15.17
C ASP A 355 14.24 -3.21 -15.63
N TRP A 356 13.19 -3.54 -16.39
CA TRP A 356 12.82 -4.92 -16.72
C TRP A 356 12.20 -5.07 -18.11
N ASP A 357 12.65 -6.11 -18.81
CA ASP A 357 11.96 -6.71 -19.95
C ASP A 357 11.04 -7.85 -19.47
N LEU A 358 9.80 -7.88 -19.96
CA LEU A 358 8.75 -8.83 -19.60
C LEU A 358 8.23 -9.56 -20.85
N ALA A 359 8.43 -10.88 -20.89
CA ALA A 359 7.92 -11.74 -21.96
C ALA A 359 6.84 -12.68 -21.40
N TYR A 360 5.61 -12.55 -21.90
CA TYR A 360 4.49 -13.37 -21.40
C TYR A 360 4.23 -14.57 -22.30
N PRO A 361 4.21 -15.79 -21.76
CA PRO A 361 3.57 -16.92 -22.41
C PRO A 361 2.10 -16.60 -22.71
N THR A 362 1.56 -17.16 -23.80
CA THR A 362 0.25 -16.75 -24.34
C THR A 362 -0.86 -16.75 -23.28
N THR A 363 -1.02 -17.82 -22.52
CA THR A 363 -2.10 -17.98 -21.53
C THR A 363 -1.66 -17.65 -20.10
N SER A 364 -0.39 -17.33 -19.88
CA SER A 364 0.16 -17.06 -18.54
C SER A 364 0.13 -15.58 -18.21
N ALA A 365 -0.29 -15.26 -16.99
CA ALA A 365 -0.09 -13.94 -16.41
C ALA A 365 1.31 -13.74 -15.82
N SER A 366 2.02 -14.82 -15.47
CA SER A 366 3.40 -14.71 -15.00
C SER A 366 4.35 -14.56 -16.20
N PRO A 367 5.11 -13.45 -16.31
CA PRO A 367 6.09 -13.27 -17.37
C PRO A 367 7.42 -13.95 -17.05
N ASP A 368 8.15 -14.32 -18.10
CA ASP A 368 9.59 -14.49 -18.03
C ASP A 368 10.23 -13.10 -17.97
N VAL A 369 11.15 -12.90 -17.02
CA VAL A 369 11.73 -11.57 -16.73
C VAL A 369 13.22 -11.55 -16.99
N LEU A 370 13.69 -10.45 -17.59
CA LEU A 370 15.12 -10.15 -17.74
C LEU A 370 15.38 -8.74 -17.19
N PRO A 371 16.35 -8.57 -16.26
CA PRO A 371 16.73 -7.24 -15.82
C PRO A 371 17.41 -6.51 -16.99
N ALA A 372 16.86 -5.37 -17.40
CA ALA A 372 17.48 -4.50 -18.39
C ALA A 372 18.43 -3.48 -17.73
N GLY A 373 18.22 -3.21 -16.43
CA GLY A 373 19.13 -2.41 -15.59
C GLY A 373 20.07 -3.25 -14.72
N PRO A 374 20.78 -2.61 -13.76
CA PRO A 374 21.64 -3.33 -12.83
C PRO A 374 20.87 -4.42 -12.08
N ALA A 375 21.41 -5.63 -12.08
CA ALA A 375 20.78 -6.76 -11.40
C ALA A 375 20.52 -6.45 -9.92
N ARG A 376 19.30 -6.76 -9.45
CA ARG A 376 18.97 -6.72 -8.03
C ARG A 376 19.75 -7.83 -7.29
N PRO A 377 20.17 -7.62 -6.03
CA PRO A 377 20.71 -8.69 -5.20
C PRO A 377 19.74 -9.87 -5.14
N SER A 378 20.26 -11.10 -5.30
CA SER A 378 19.46 -12.32 -5.18
C SER A 378 18.81 -12.42 -3.80
N SER A 379 17.73 -13.19 -3.68
CA SER A 379 16.95 -13.35 -2.44
C SER A 379 17.77 -13.97 -1.28
N ASP A 380 18.84 -14.69 -1.60
CA ASP A 380 19.79 -15.31 -0.67
C ASP A 380 21.08 -14.51 -0.45
N ALA A 381 21.26 -13.39 -1.16
CA ALA A 381 22.44 -12.54 -1.00
C ALA A 381 22.56 -12.02 0.45
N PRO A 382 23.77 -12.03 1.04
CA PRO A 382 23.99 -11.45 2.36
C PRO A 382 23.76 -9.93 2.33
N ILE A 383 23.51 -9.37 3.51
CA ILE A 383 23.41 -7.92 3.66
C ILE A 383 24.81 -7.31 3.66
N GLU A 384 25.04 -6.39 2.71
CA GLU A 384 26.32 -5.72 2.49
C GLU A 384 26.12 -4.20 2.48
N GLY A 385 27.09 -3.48 3.02
CA GLY A 385 26.97 -2.04 3.20
C GLY A 385 28.05 -1.48 4.11
N ALA A 386 27.67 -0.58 4.99
CA ALA A 386 28.58 0.11 5.89
C ALA A 386 29.36 -0.86 6.80
N SER A 387 30.55 -0.44 7.21
CA SER A 387 31.42 -1.21 8.11
C SER A 387 30.72 -1.60 9.42
N GLY A 388 30.95 -2.85 9.85
CA GLY A 388 30.47 -3.36 11.15
C GLY A 388 29.00 -3.80 11.19
N ILE A 389 28.20 -3.61 10.13
CA ILE A 389 26.79 -4.04 10.14
C ILE A 389 26.61 -5.56 10.24
N THR A 390 27.62 -6.35 9.83
CA THR A 390 27.63 -7.81 9.91
C THR A 390 28.50 -8.36 11.05
N ASP A 391 29.25 -7.51 11.76
CA ASP A 391 30.06 -7.94 12.91
C ASP A 391 29.15 -8.16 14.11
N ALA A 392 29.03 -9.40 14.60
CA ALA A 392 28.17 -9.74 15.73
C ALA A 392 28.48 -8.94 17.01
N ASN A 393 29.74 -8.53 17.22
CA ASN A 393 30.19 -7.85 18.43
C ASN A 393 30.08 -6.33 18.37
N ALA A 394 29.94 -5.75 17.17
CA ALA A 394 29.76 -4.31 17.04
C ALA A 394 28.42 -3.90 17.67
N THR A 395 28.40 -2.80 18.41
CA THR A 395 27.18 -2.24 19.04
C THR A 395 26.80 -0.87 18.48
N ALA A 396 27.67 -0.28 17.66
CA ALA A 396 27.51 1.02 17.04
C ALA A 396 28.37 1.08 15.75
N PRO A 397 28.12 2.05 14.84
CA PRO A 397 29.01 2.30 13.71
C PRO A 397 30.42 2.72 14.17
N PRO A 398 31.45 2.52 13.33
CA PRO A 398 32.79 3.01 13.62
C PRO A 398 32.79 4.52 13.86
N ALA A 399 33.44 4.97 14.94
CA ALA A 399 33.52 6.40 15.27
C ALA A 399 34.18 7.24 14.17
N THR A 400 35.05 6.61 13.34
CA THR A 400 35.66 7.24 12.17
C THR A 400 34.67 7.63 11.08
N ASP A 401 33.49 6.99 11.05
CA ASP A 401 32.43 7.27 10.09
C ASP A 401 31.44 8.33 10.61
N ILE A 402 31.66 8.86 11.83
CA ILE A 402 30.83 9.90 12.45
C ILE A 402 31.55 11.25 12.37
N GLY A 403 31.00 12.16 11.57
CA GLY A 403 31.49 13.53 11.44
C GLY A 403 31.07 14.45 12.58
N PRO A 404 31.65 15.66 12.67
CA PRO A 404 31.45 16.59 13.79
C PRO A 404 30.10 17.34 13.80
N GLY A 405 29.11 16.96 12.97
CA GLY A 405 27.83 17.67 12.90
C GLY A 405 26.80 17.03 11.98
N GLU A 406 25.62 17.66 11.89
CA GLU A 406 24.53 17.16 11.03
C GLU A 406 24.88 17.28 9.53
N ILE A 407 24.36 16.35 8.72
CA ILE A 407 24.54 16.30 7.26
C ILE A 407 23.33 16.90 6.55
N SER A 408 23.55 17.92 5.71
CA SER A 408 22.50 18.62 4.95
C SER A 408 22.50 18.34 3.45
N ASP A 409 23.39 17.47 2.96
CA ASP A 409 23.46 17.08 1.56
C ASP A 409 22.13 16.40 1.14
N PRO A 410 21.48 16.86 0.06
CA PRO A 410 20.22 16.30 -0.43
C PRO A 410 20.37 14.95 -1.13
N GLU A 411 21.59 14.46 -1.37
CA GLU A 411 21.85 13.11 -1.88
C GLU A 411 22.22 12.17 -0.74
N ALA A 412 21.73 10.92 -0.80
CA ALA A 412 22.13 9.88 0.16
C ALA A 412 23.61 9.52 -0.01
N TYR A 413 24.19 8.88 1.00
CA TYR A 413 25.47 8.19 0.84
C TYR A 413 25.33 6.69 1.15
N PRO A 414 25.78 5.80 0.24
CA PRO A 414 26.36 6.13 -1.08
C PRO A 414 25.28 6.66 -2.05
N ARG A 415 25.65 7.56 -2.96
CA ARG A 415 24.73 8.28 -3.87
C ARG A 415 23.82 7.37 -4.70
N LYS A 416 24.27 6.14 -4.99
CA LYS A 416 23.46 5.11 -5.66
C LYS A 416 22.21 4.69 -4.86
N CYS A 417 22.16 4.96 -3.56
CA CYS A 417 21.08 4.62 -2.63
C CYS A 417 20.15 5.81 -2.35
N SER A 418 20.00 6.77 -3.28
CA SER A 418 19.21 8.00 -3.02
C SER A 418 17.68 7.82 -2.92
N TRP A 419 17.16 6.61 -3.11
CA TRP A 419 15.74 6.30 -2.96
C TRP A 419 15.50 5.40 -1.75
N ALA A 420 14.39 5.62 -1.04
CA ALA A 420 14.01 4.84 0.12
C ALA A 420 13.98 3.33 -0.19
N ARG A 421 13.43 2.93 -1.35
CA ARG A 421 13.35 1.53 -1.80
C ARG A 421 14.71 0.86 -1.98
N HIS A 422 15.77 1.60 -2.34
CA HIS A 422 17.12 1.03 -2.43
C HIS A 422 17.61 0.46 -1.09
N TRP A 423 17.23 1.11 0.01
CA TRP A 423 17.54 0.66 1.36
C TRP A 423 16.51 -0.35 1.87
N LEU A 424 15.23 -0.01 1.77
CA LEU A 424 14.15 -0.76 2.42
C LEU A 424 13.84 -2.09 1.75
N TYR A 425 14.00 -2.19 0.43
CA TYR A 425 13.86 -3.46 -0.33
C TYR A 425 15.21 -4.05 -0.74
N TYR A 426 16.31 -3.40 -0.36
CA TYR A 426 17.67 -3.84 -0.69
C TYR A 426 17.90 -4.11 -2.19
N TRP A 427 17.43 -3.21 -3.05
CA TRP A 427 17.54 -3.40 -4.50
C TRP A 427 18.94 -3.18 -5.08
N LYS A 428 19.86 -2.62 -4.29
CA LYS A 428 21.24 -2.39 -4.72
C LYS A 428 22.19 -2.85 -3.63
N THR A 429 23.16 -3.68 -3.98
CA THR A 429 24.24 -4.11 -3.08
C THR A 429 24.95 -2.89 -2.49
N GLY A 430 25.21 -2.92 -1.19
CA GLY A 430 25.85 -1.82 -0.47
C GLY A 430 24.89 -0.76 0.07
N CYS A 431 23.58 -0.88 -0.16
CA CYS A 431 22.56 -0.01 0.43
C CYS A 431 22.06 -0.55 1.78
N ALA A 432 22.99 -0.80 2.70
CA ALA A 432 22.69 -1.15 4.09
C ALA A 432 23.63 -0.41 5.04
N ALA A 433 23.11 0.05 6.18
CA ALA A 433 23.88 0.82 7.16
C ALA A 433 23.32 0.63 8.56
N TRP A 434 24.07 1.07 9.56
CA TRP A 434 23.52 1.27 10.90
C TRP A 434 22.41 2.31 10.87
N ALA A 435 21.43 2.18 11.76
CA ALA A 435 20.30 3.10 11.88
C ALA A 435 20.28 3.76 13.27
N ALA A 436 20.29 5.09 13.30
CA ALA A 436 20.13 5.90 14.52
C ALA A 436 18.64 6.09 14.84
N HIS A 437 18.07 5.18 15.61
CA HIS A 437 16.66 5.19 15.97
C HIS A 437 16.47 4.71 17.41
N TYR A 438 16.46 5.63 18.38
CA TYR A 438 16.39 5.30 19.84
C TYR A 438 17.56 4.41 20.30
N GLY A 439 18.73 4.62 19.70
CA GLY A 439 19.89 3.74 19.80
C GLY A 439 20.50 3.49 18.42
N TRP A 440 21.59 2.73 18.38
CA TRP A 440 22.20 2.25 17.14
C TRP A 440 21.76 0.82 16.87
N HIS A 441 21.13 0.60 15.72
CA HIS A 441 20.62 -0.71 15.34
C HIS A 441 21.26 -1.20 14.05
N LYS A 442 21.57 -2.49 13.99
CA LYS A 442 22.00 -3.17 12.77
C LYS A 442 20.79 -3.46 11.87
N PRO A 443 20.97 -3.41 10.55
CA PRO A 443 19.94 -3.81 9.61
C PRO A 443 19.83 -5.35 9.58
N TYR A 444 18.60 -5.84 9.47
CA TYR A 444 18.28 -7.24 9.30
C TYR A 444 17.25 -7.42 8.20
N PHE A 445 17.33 -8.58 7.61
CA PHE A 445 16.37 -9.10 6.67
C PHE A 445 15.08 -9.56 7.39
N LYS A 446 13.90 -9.13 6.90
CA LYS A 446 12.56 -9.31 7.51
C LYS A 446 11.51 -9.68 6.48
N TRP A 447 10.79 -10.80 6.64
CA TRP A 447 9.88 -11.31 5.60
C TRP A 447 8.42 -10.99 5.89
N THR A 448 7.72 -10.49 4.88
CA THR A 448 6.28 -10.20 4.93
C THR A 448 5.44 -11.47 4.80
N LYS A 449 4.11 -11.36 4.94
CA LYS A 449 3.20 -12.50 4.82
C LYS A 449 3.25 -13.17 3.43
N THR A 450 3.52 -12.42 2.38
CA THR A 450 3.73 -12.95 1.02
C THR A 450 5.11 -13.56 0.80
N GLY A 451 6.00 -13.55 1.81
CA GLY A 451 7.40 -13.94 1.67
C GLY A 451 8.29 -12.85 1.08
N TYR A 452 7.74 -11.68 0.73
CA TYR A 452 8.52 -10.58 0.16
C TYR A 452 9.57 -10.07 1.15
N ARG A 453 10.75 -9.78 0.59
CA ARG A 453 11.99 -9.47 1.31
C ARG A 453 12.10 -7.98 1.63
N VAL A 454 12.23 -7.59 2.91
CA VAL A 454 12.53 -6.20 3.30
C VAL A 454 13.69 -6.10 4.30
N VAL A 455 14.24 -4.90 4.45
CA VAL A 455 15.28 -4.58 5.46
C VAL A 455 14.67 -3.75 6.57
N GLY A 456 14.86 -4.19 7.81
CA GLY A 456 14.40 -3.50 9.00
C GLY A 456 15.40 -3.58 10.15
N ILE A 457 15.02 -3.03 11.31
CA ILE A 457 15.80 -3.14 12.56
C ILE A 457 15.03 -3.94 13.62
N ASN A 458 15.75 -4.46 14.61
CA ASN A 458 15.13 -5.05 15.80
C ASN A 458 15.02 -3.98 16.88
N ASN A 459 13.82 -3.42 17.07
CA ASN A 459 13.50 -2.46 18.13
C ASN A 459 12.10 -2.72 18.72
N ASP A 460 11.30 -1.68 18.96
CA ASP A 460 9.94 -1.72 19.49
C ASP A 460 8.91 -2.18 18.44
N GLY A 461 9.18 -1.98 17.15
CA GLY A 461 8.30 -2.41 16.05
C GLY A 461 7.37 -1.27 15.66
N CYS A 462 6.05 -1.43 15.83
CA CYS A 462 5.15 -0.32 15.54
C CYS A 462 5.00 0.55 16.80
N SER A 463 5.63 1.73 16.86
CA SER A 463 5.41 2.69 17.96
C SER A 463 4.06 3.42 17.83
N THR A 464 3.46 3.42 16.64
CA THR A 464 2.21 4.12 16.31
C THR A 464 1.37 3.20 15.40
N PRO A 465 0.05 3.05 15.65
CA PRO A 465 -0.82 3.93 16.44
C PRO A 465 -0.94 3.68 17.95
N GLY A 466 -0.28 2.66 18.49
CA GLY A 466 -0.10 2.44 19.92
C GLY A 466 1.20 1.67 20.15
N PRO A 467 1.77 1.68 21.36
CA PRO A 467 3.07 1.06 21.59
C PRO A 467 2.98 -0.44 21.33
N ASN A 468 3.85 -0.93 20.43
CA ASN A 468 4.05 -2.34 20.11
C ASN A 468 2.81 -3.07 19.55
N VAL A 469 1.85 -2.36 18.95
CA VAL A 469 0.73 -3.01 18.25
C VAL A 469 1.21 -3.32 16.82
N SER A 470 1.83 -4.49 16.60
CA SER A 470 2.29 -4.88 15.25
C SER A 470 1.53 -6.05 14.65
N ARG A 471 0.56 -6.60 15.40
CA ARG A 471 -0.35 -7.65 14.95
C ARG A 471 -1.83 -7.28 15.07
N PRO A 472 -2.26 -6.11 14.56
CA PRO A 472 -3.66 -5.69 14.66
C PRO A 472 -4.58 -6.71 14.00
N GLY A 473 -5.62 -7.17 14.70
CA GLY A 473 -6.51 -8.24 14.21
C GLY A 473 -5.78 -9.53 13.77
N GLY A 474 -4.54 -9.75 14.21
CA GLY A 474 -3.67 -10.85 13.83
C GLY A 474 -2.91 -10.70 12.49
N TRP A 475 -3.05 -9.58 11.77
CA TRP A 475 -2.22 -9.32 10.58
C TRP A 475 -0.80 -8.94 10.99
N ASN A 476 0.20 -9.67 10.51
CA ASN A 476 1.60 -9.45 10.88
C ASN A 476 2.20 -8.23 10.17
N PHE A 477 2.06 -7.05 10.76
CA PHE A 477 2.60 -5.79 10.26
C PHE A 477 4.07 -5.57 10.68
N ARG A 478 4.57 -6.38 11.62
CA ARG A 478 5.92 -6.30 12.19
C ARG A 478 7.03 -6.07 11.15
N PRO A 479 7.13 -6.85 10.05
CA PRO A 479 8.21 -6.67 9.08
C PRO A 479 8.22 -5.28 8.44
N ALA A 480 7.04 -4.71 8.21
CA ALA A 480 6.90 -3.38 7.63
C ALA A 480 7.22 -2.28 8.67
N CYS A 481 6.83 -2.45 9.93
CA CYS A 481 7.19 -1.49 10.98
C CYS A 481 8.69 -1.47 11.25
N ASP A 482 9.32 -2.63 11.41
CA ASP A 482 10.78 -2.74 11.57
C ASP A 482 11.52 -2.09 10.37
N MET A 483 10.95 -2.19 9.16
CA MET A 483 11.46 -1.53 7.94
C MET A 483 11.26 -0.01 7.97
N HIS A 484 10.14 0.48 8.50
CA HIS A 484 9.87 1.90 8.66
C HIS A 484 10.85 2.54 9.64
N ASP A 485 11.06 1.91 10.81
CA ASP A 485 12.03 2.36 11.80
C ASP A 485 13.44 2.42 11.22
N TYR A 486 13.80 1.43 10.39
CA TYR A 486 15.07 1.44 9.67
C TYR A 486 15.19 2.64 8.73
N GLY A 487 14.15 2.92 7.93
CA GLY A 487 14.13 4.09 7.06
C GLY A 487 14.22 5.42 7.82
N TYR A 488 13.53 5.52 8.96
CA TYR A 488 13.62 6.67 9.85
C TYR A 488 15.00 6.77 10.50
N GLY A 489 15.62 5.67 10.89
CA GLY A 489 16.97 5.66 11.43
C GLY A 489 18.03 6.03 10.39
N LEU A 490 17.86 5.64 9.13
CA LEU A 490 18.72 6.07 8.02
C LEU A 490 18.63 7.58 7.77
N ILE A 491 17.44 8.17 7.92
CA ILE A 491 17.29 9.63 7.97
C ILE A 491 17.92 10.19 9.24
N GLY A 492 17.73 9.50 10.37
CA GLY A 492 18.29 9.79 11.68
C GLY A 492 19.81 9.98 11.66
N ASN A 493 20.51 9.18 10.85
CA ASN A 493 21.95 9.25 10.63
C ASN A 493 22.42 10.64 10.19
N THR A 494 21.58 11.39 9.45
CA THR A 494 21.91 12.77 9.06
C THR A 494 22.03 13.69 10.26
N TYR A 495 21.26 13.48 11.33
CA TYR A 495 21.35 14.27 12.57
C TYR A 495 22.51 13.83 13.45
N LYS A 496 23.05 12.63 13.22
CA LYS A 496 24.23 12.09 13.92
C LYS A 496 25.55 12.33 13.22
N GLY A 497 25.54 12.88 12.01
CA GLY A 497 26.77 13.02 11.23
C GLY A 497 27.34 11.70 10.72
N TYR A 498 26.55 10.63 10.70
CA TYR A 498 27.03 9.33 10.25
C TYR A 498 27.06 9.27 8.71
N ALA A 499 28.21 8.87 8.17
CA ALA A 499 28.51 8.96 6.75
C ALA A 499 27.53 8.21 5.84
N TYR A 500 26.83 7.18 6.32
CA TYR A 500 25.86 6.41 5.55
C TYR A 500 24.44 6.78 5.96
N TYR A 501 23.69 7.43 5.06
CA TYR A 501 22.40 8.02 5.40
C TYR A 501 21.46 8.08 4.19
N LEU A 502 20.17 8.21 4.48
CA LEU A 502 19.13 8.63 3.54
C LEU A 502 18.82 10.11 3.76
N ASP A 503 18.64 10.88 2.70
CA ASP A 503 18.32 12.32 2.78
C ASP A 503 17.11 12.57 3.69
N ARG A 504 17.25 13.54 4.61
CA ARG A 504 16.20 13.96 5.57
C ARG A 504 14.89 14.38 4.93
N ARG A 505 14.89 14.76 3.65
CA ARG A 505 13.66 15.12 2.91
C ARG A 505 12.89 13.90 2.40
N LYS A 506 13.43 12.68 2.53
CA LYS A 506 12.80 11.43 2.05
C LYS A 506 11.83 10.79 3.05
N LYS A 507 11.47 11.48 4.14
CA LYS A 507 10.47 11.00 5.13
C LYS A 507 9.19 10.48 4.46
N VAL A 508 8.56 11.29 3.60
CA VAL A 508 7.30 10.91 2.94
C VAL A 508 7.49 9.69 2.03
N ALA A 509 8.66 9.56 1.38
CA ALA A 509 8.97 8.39 0.58
C ALA A 509 9.12 7.12 1.44
N VAL A 510 9.70 7.22 2.66
CA VAL A 510 9.76 6.11 3.61
C VAL A 510 8.35 5.70 4.07
N ASP A 511 7.50 6.68 4.42
CA ASP A 511 6.11 6.43 4.83
C ASP A 511 5.30 5.73 3.71
N ASP A 512 5.58 6.08 2.45
CA ASP A 512 4.90 5.50 1.29
C ASP A 512 5.36 4.07 0.98
N VAL A 513 6.67 3.80 1.06
CA VAL A 513 7.21 2.43 0.92
C VAL A 513 6.68 1.54 2.05
N PHE A 514 6.57 2.07 3.27
CA PHE A 514 5.93 1.40 4.40
C PHE A 514 4.48 1.01 4.08
N TYR A 515 3.66 1.97 3.67
CA TYR A 515 2.27 1.72 3.33
C TYR A 515 2.10 0.74 2.17
N THR A 516 2.89 0.88 1.11
CA THR A 516 2.89 -0.04 -0.04
C THR A 516 3.23 -1.46 0.40
N THR A 517 4.21 -1.61 1.29
CA THR A 517 4.59 -2.91 1.85
C THR A 517 3.46 -3.54 2.66
N LEU A 518 2.79 -2.76 3.51
CA LEU A 518 1.62 -3.24 4.23
C LEU A 518 0.50 -3.66 3.26
N ARG A 519 0.14 -2.82 2.31
CA ARG A 519 -0.99 -3.03 1.40
C ARG A 519 -0.77 -4.21 0.43
N ASP A 520 0.41 -4.30 -0.14
CA ASP A 520 0.68 -5.20 -1.28
C ASP A 520 1.52 -6.42 -0.94
N LYS A 521 2.30 -6.37 0.15
CA LYS A 521 3.20 -7.47 0.55
C LYS A 521 2.78 -8.14 1.85
N VAL A 522 2.06 -7.44 2.74
CA VAL A 522 1.47 -8.03 3.95
C VAL A 522 0.02 -8.42 3.69
N CYS A 523 -0.85 -7.45 3.39
CA CYS A 523 -2.29 -7.70 3.26
C CYS A 523 -2.66 -8.63 2.11
N ALA A 524 -1.90 -8.62 1.01
CA ALA A 524 -2.11 -9.56 -0.09
C ALA A 524 -1.99 -11.04 0.33
N GLY A 525 -1.16 -11.33 1.34
CA GLY A 525 -0.94 -12.69 1.84
C GLY A 525 -2.06 -13.24 2.73
N TYR A 526 -3.11 -12.45 2.97
CA TYR A 526 -4.29 -12.86 3.74
C TYR A 526 -5.52 -13.03 2.85
N PHE A 527 -6.42 -13.93 3.28
CA PHE A 527 -7.65 -14.25 2.55
C PHE A 527 -8.53 -13.00 2.41
N TRP A 528 -8.81 -12.35 3.55
CA TRP A 528 -9.55 -11.09 3.62
C TRP A 528 -8.60 -9.90 3.61
N LYS A 529 -8.55 -9.18 2.48
CA LYS A 529 -7.61 -8.10 2.22
C LYS A 529 -8.19 -6.75 2.60
N LYS A 530 -9.48 -6.52 2.37
CA LYS A 530 -10.17 -5.23 2.62
C LYS A 530 -9.95 -4.70 4.05
N PRO A 531 -10.24 -5.46 5.14
CA PRO A 531 -10.03 -4.95 6.49
C PRO A 531 -8.54 -4.74 6.83
N CYS A 532 -7.66 -5.58 6.29
CA CYS A 532 -6.21 -5.41 6.43
C CYS A 532 -5.73 -4.11 5.78
N ARG A 533 -6.13 -3.84 4.52
CA ARG A 533 -5.75 -2.64 3.77
C ARG A 533 -6.26 -1.35 4.44
N ALA A 534 -7.49 -1.37 4.93
CA ALA A 534 -8.04 -0.24 5.70
C ALA A 534 -7.26 -0.01 7.00
N THR A 535 -6.82 -1.08 7.66
CA THR A 535 -5.95 -0.99 8.85
C THR A 535 -4.58 -0.44 8.48
N ALA A 536 -3.98 -0.89 7.36
CA ALA A 536 -2.72 -0.35 6.85
C ALA A 536 -2.79 1.16 6.59
N TRP A 537 -3.94 1.67 6.14
CA TRP A 537 -4.15 3.11 5.99
C TRP A 537 -4.09 3.85 7.34
N THR A 538 -4.69 3.30 8.41
CA THR A 538 -4.55 3.85 9.76
C THR A 538 -3.08 3.94 10.19
N TYR A 539 -2.26 2.92 9.89
CA TYR A 539 -0.83 2.93 10.22
C TYR A 539 -0.06 3.97 9.41
N ARG A 540 -0.36 4.13 8.11
CA ARG A 540 0.20 5.22 7.29
C ARG A 540 -0.09 6.59 7.91
N GLN A 541 -1.32 6.82 8.35
CA GLN A 541 -1.69 8.09 8.98
C GLN A 541 -0.95 8.31 10.30
N GLY A 542 -0.70 7.24 11.06
CA GLY A 542 0.10 7.28 12.28
C GLY A 542 1.55 7.71 12.04
N VAL A 543 2.26 7.04 11.14
CA VAL A 543 3.69 7.34 10.89
C VAL A 543 3.93 8.74 10.32
N ARG A 544 2.92 9.34 9.66
CA ARG A 544 2.98 10.74 9.21
C ARG A 544 3.24 11.72 10.37
N LYS A 545 2.76 11.43 11.58
CA LYS A 545 3.02 12.23 12.80
C LYS A 545 4.50 12.16 13.24
N GLY A 546 5.16 11.03 13.02
CA GLY A 546 6.50 10.76 13.57
C GLY A 546 7.59 11.64 12.96
N ASN A 547 8.64 11.94 13.73
CA ASN A 547 9.81 12.71 13.29
C ASN A 547 11.09 11.86 13.43
N PRO A 548 11.81 11.54 12.33
CA PRO A 548 13.09 10.83 12.38
C PRO A 548 14.13 11.46 13.33
N LYS A 549 14.08 12.79 13.53
CA LYS A 549 15.00 13.50 14.42
C LYS A 549 14.85 13.07 15.88
N ASN A 550 13.63 12.70 16.32
CA ASN A 550 13.38 12.29 17.70
C ASN A 550 14.14 11.02 18.05
N GLY A 551 14.06 10.01 17.17
CA GLY A 551 14.81 8.77 17.32
C GLY A 551 16.31 9.00 17.30
N ALA A 552 16.79 9.86 16.40
CA ALA A 552 18.20 10.22 16.36
C ALA A 552 18.66 10.94 17.63
N ASN A 553 17.93 11.92 18.17
CA ASN A 553 18.36 12.64 19.37
C ASN A 553 18.55 11.74 20.61
N LYS A 554 17.97 10.54 20.59
CA LYS A 554 18.01 9.54 21.67
C LYS A 554 18.99 8.39 21.46
N THR A 555 19.65 8.35 20.31
CA THR A 555 20.80 7.48 20.03
C THR A 555 22.05 8.05 20.70
#